data_AF-A0A940QU85-F1
#
_entry.id   AF-A0A940QU85-F1
#
_cell.length_a   1.000
_cell.length_b   1.000
_cell.length_c   1.000
_cell.angle_alpha   90.00
_cell.angle_beta   90.00
_cell.angle_gamma   90.00
#
_symmetry.space_group_name_H-M   'P 1'
#
loop_
_entity.id
_entity.type
_entity.pdbx_description
1 polymer ?
#
loop_
_entity_poly.entity_id
_entity_poly.type
_entity_poly.pdbx_seq_one_letter_code
_entity_poly.pdbx_strand_id
1 'polypeptide(L)'
;RPLKVVIENYPDDRVEELEAVNNPEDPAAGTRRLPFTRELYIEREDFMEEPPSKFFRLAPGREVRLRYAYIVKCERVVKDPVTGEVVELRCSYDPETRSGSAASGRKVKATLHWVSARHAITAEIRLYDRLFAVESPDAGKDGDWLAALNPEALTILSESKLEPSLATARVAERFQFERQGYFCVDPDAAAGRLVFNRTVTLRDTWAKIQAGPGR
;
A
#
# COMPACT_ATOMS: atom_id res chain seq x y z
N ARG A 1 3.22 3.12 -4.08
CA ARG A 1 2.84 4.12 -5.11
C ARG A 1 1.35 3.96 -5.47
N PRO A 2 0.55 5.03 -5.47
CA PRO A 2 -0.89 4.94 -5.70
C PRO A 2 -1.25 4.61 -7.16
N LEU A 3 -2.23 3.73 -7.34
CA LEU A 3 -2.93 3.47 -8.60
C LEU A 3 -4.43 3.69 -8.38
N LYS A 4 -5.05 4.52 -9.24
CA LYS A 4 -6.47 4.88 -9.11
C LYS A 4 -7.35 3.68 -9.45
N VAL A 5 -8.38 3.48 -8.64
CA VAL A 5 -9.44 2.49 -8.86
C VAL A 5 -10.78 3.22 -8.79
N VAL A 6 -11.66 2.97 -9.75
CA VAL A 6 -13.05 3.47 -9.72
C VAL A 6 -14.01 2.29 -9.66
N ILE A 7 -14.83 2.24 -8.61
CA ILE A 7 -15.85 1.21 -8.41
C ILE A 7 -17.14 1.62 -9.12
N GLU A 8 -17.37 1.08 -10.31
CA GLU A 8 -18.37 1.59 -11.25
C GLU A 8 -19.82 1.45 -10.80
N ASN A 9 -20.11 0.41 -10.02
CA ASN A 9 -21.42 0.15 -9.45
C ASN A 9 -21.58 0.71 -8.02
N TYR A 10 -20.65 1.56 -7.54
CA TYR A 10 -20.79 2.30 -6.29
C TYR A 10 -21.29 3.73 -6.56
N PRO A 11 -22.30 4.25 -5.82
CA PRO A 11 -22.84 5.58 -6.07
C PRO A 11 -21.79 6.69 -5.88
N ASP A 12 -21.76 7.67 -6.80
CA ASP A 12 -20.73 8.72 -6.89
C ASP A 12 -20.59 9.54 -5.58
N ASP A 13 -21.72 9.93 -4.98
CA ASP A 13 -21.74 10.79 -3.78
C ASP A 13 -21.79 10.02 -2.46
N ARG A 14 -21.82 8.69 -2.51
CA ARG A 14 -21.90 7.88 -1.29
C ARG A 14 -20.53 7.80 -0.62
N VAL A 15 -20.51 8.08 0.68
CA VAL A 15 -19.40 7.79 1.58
C VAL A 15 -19.91 6.84 2.65
N GLU A 16 -19.22 5.73 2.84
CA GLU A 16 -19.54 4.76 3.89
C GLU A 16 -18.36 4.62 4.85
N GLU A 17 -18.62 4.84 6.14
CA GLU A 17 -17.60 4.71 7.18
C GLU A 17 -17.48 3.24 7.63
N LEU A 18 -16.41 2.59 7.19
CA LEU A 18 -16.10 1.20 7.54
C LEU A 18 -15.28 1.16 8.84
N GLU A 19 -15.57 0.18 9.69
CA GLU A 19 -14.84 0.03 10.94
C GLU A 19 -13.60 -0.86 10.74
N ALA A 20 -12.45 -0.40 11.18
CA ALA A 20 -11.18 -1.12 11.13
C ALA A 20 -10.60 -1.25 12.54
N VAL A 21 -10.16 -2.45 12.89
CA VAL A 21 -9.45 -2.71 14.16
C VAL A 21 -8.03 -2.15 14.06
N ASN A 22 -7.56 -1.46 15.10
CA ASN A 22 -6.22 -0.88 15.11
C ASN A 22 -5.13 -1.92 15.34
N ASN A 23 -5.37 -2.86 16.27
CA ASN A 23 -4.47 -3.98 16.51
C ASN A 23 -5.29 -5.26 16.77
N PRO A 24 -5.26 -6.26 15.87
CA PRO A 24 -5.95 -7.54 16.08
C PRO A 24 -5.47 -8.32 17.31
N GLU A 25 -4.25 -8.06 17.78
CA GLU A 25 -3.65 -8.72 18.94
C GLU A 25 -3.88 -7.95 20.25
N ASP A 26 -4.42 -6.73 20.18
CA ASP A 26 -4.70 -5.88 21.33
C ASP A 26 -6.10 -5.25 21.22
N PRO A 27 -7.12 -5.86 21.87
CA PRO A 27 -8.47 -5.31 21.90
C PRO A 27 -8.58 -3.90 22.49
N ALA A 28 -7.64 -3.50 23.35
CA ALA A 28 -7.64 -2.17 23.96
C ALA A 28 -7.15 -1.06 23.01
N ALA A 29 -6.52 -1.42 21.89
CA ALA A 29 -6.10 -0.48 20.85
C ALA A 29 -7.29 0.16 20.10
N GLY A 30 -8.50 -0.36 20.29
CA GLY A 30 -9.73 0.20 19.74
C GLY A 30 -9.87 0.04 18.22
N THR A 31 -10.75 0.85 17.65
CA THR A 31 -11.06 0.86 16.22
C THR A 31 -10.95 2.25 15.63
N ARG A 32 -10.88 2.34 14.30
CA ARG A 32 -10.93 3.58 13.54
C ARG A 32 -11.91 3.45 12.37
N ARG A 33 -12.34 4.60 11.84
CA ARG A 33 -13.23 4.66 10.68
C ARG A 33 -12.42 4.87 9.40
N LEU A 34 -12.75 4.11 8.37
CA LEU A 34 -12.18 4.19 7.02
C LEU A 34 -13.28 4.64 6.06
N PRO A 35 -13.17 5.82 5.43
CA PRO A 35 -14.13 6.24 4.43
C PRO A 35 -13.98 5.39 3.17
N PHE A 36 -15.06 4.72 2.77
CA PHE A 36 -15.16 4.00 1.50
C PHE A 36 -15.97 4.85 0.51
N THR A 37 -15.43 5.01 -0.69
CA THR A 37 -16.02 5.84 -1.76
C THR A 37 -15.90 5.14 -3.10
N ARG A 38 -16.57 5.69 -4.12
CA ARG A 38 -16.43 5.22 -5.51
C ARG A 38 -14.99 5.22 -6.02
N GLU A 39 -14.23 6.27 -5.71
CA GLU A 39 -12.83 6.38 -6.15
C GLU A 39 -11.88 6.04 -5.00
N LEU A 40 -10.93 5.14 -5.27
CA LEU A 40 -9.96 4.61 -4.31
C LEU A 40 -8.54 4.66 -4.90
N TYR A 41 -7.54 4.54 -4.03
CA TYR A 41 -6.17 4.19 -4.42
C TYR A 41 -5.77 2.86 -3.81
N ILE A 42 -5.08 2.04 -4.60
CA ILE A 42 -4.34 0.83 -4.18
C ILE A 42 -2.86 0.99 -4.53
N GLU A 43 -2.02 0.01 -4.21
CA GLU A 43 -0.65 0.01 -4.76
C GLU A 43 -0.64 -0.35 -6.24
N ARG A 44 0.21 0.34 -7.00
CA ARG A 44 0.51 -0.01 -8.39
C ARG A 44 0.99 -1.46 -8.54
N GLU A 45 1.76 -1.94 -7.56
CA GLU A 45 2.29 -3.32 -7.53
C GLU A 45 1.23 -4.38 -7.19
N ASP A 46 0.01 -3.95 -6.83
CA ASP A 46 -1.12 -4.84 -6.61
C ASP A 46 -1.90 -5.18 -7.87
N PHE A 47 -1.48 -4.67 -9.03
CA PHE A 47 -2.08 -4.94 -10.32
C PHE A 47 -1.07 -5.45 -11.33
N MET A 48 -1.49 -6.41 -12.17
CA MET A 48 -0.73 -6.87 -13.32
C MET A 48 -1.70 -7.33 -14.42
N GLU A 49 -1.49 -6.91 -15.67
CA GLU A 49 -2.34 -7.33 -16.80
C GLU A 49 -2.16 -8.80 -17.13
N GLU A 50 -0.90 -9.25 -17.16
CA GLU A 50 -0.50 -10.62 -17.46
C GLU A 50 0.17 -11.25 -16.23
N PRO A 51 -0.62 -11.57 -15.18
CA PRO A 51 -0.08 -12.06 -13.91
C PRO A 51 0.49 -13.48 -14.03
N PRO A 52 1.67 -13.77 -13.46
CA PRO A 52 2.14 -15.15 -13.31
C PRO A 52 1.21 -15.94 -12.38
N SER A 53 1.27 -17.27 -12.44
CA SER A 53 0.35 -18.18 -11.72
C SER A 53 0.32 -17.97 -10.20
N LYS A 54 1.42 -17.51 -9.62
CA LYS A 54 1.57 -17.23 -8.17
C LYS A 54 1.24 -15.79 -7.77
N PHE A 55 0.84 -14.93 -8.71
CA PHE A 55 0.37 -13.58 -8.42
C PHE A 55 -1.14 -13.62 -8.13
N PHE A 56 -1.54 -13.40 -6.87
CA PHE A 56 -2.95 -13.53 -6.44
C PHE A 56 -3.69 -12.20 -6.30
N ARG A 57 -3.04 -11.08 -6.61
CA ARG A 57 -3.59 -9.72 -6.52
C ARG A 57 -4.43 -9.41 -7.78
N LEU A 58 -4.75 -8.14 -8.02
CA LEU A 58 -5.66 -7.74 -9.09
C LEU A 58 -5.06 -7.97 -10.48
N ALA A 59 -5.91 -8.44 -11.39
CA ALA A 59 -5.65 -8.53 -12.81
C ALA A 59 -7.01 -8.48 -13.53
N PRO A 60 -7.06 -8.26 -14.86
CA PRO A 60 -8.32 -8.30 -15.61
C PRO A 60 -9.14 -9.57 -15.29
N GLY A 61 -10.40 -9.37 -14.90
CA GLY A 61 -11.34 -10.44 -14.54
C GLY A 61 -11.14 -11.06 -13.15
N ARG A 62 -10.11 -10.69 -12.39
CA ARG A 62 -9.84 -11.26 -11.06
C ARG A 62 -10.47 -10.45 -9.93
N GLU A 63 -10.84 -11.18 -8.88
CA GLU A 63 -11.35 -10.64 -7.63
C GLU A 63 -10.28 -10.58 -6.54
N VAL A 64 -10.34 -9.55 -5.71
CA VAL A 64 -9.58 -9.42 -4.46
C VAL A 64 -10.45 -8.84 -3.36
N ARG A 65 -10.05 -9.04 -2.12
CA ARG A 65 -10.69 -8.35 -0.98
C ARG A 65 -9.96 -7.04 -0.71
N LEU A 66 -10.71 -5.96 -0.55
CA LEU A 66 -10.20 -4.74 0.04
C LEU A 66 -10.29 -4.87 1.56
N ARG A 67 -9.18 -4.64 2.26
CA ARG A 67 -9.09 -4.81 3.72
C ARG A 67 -10.19 -4.02 4.44
N TYR A 68 -10.90 -4.66 5.36
CA TYR A 68 -12.07 -4.11 6.09
C TYR A 68 -13.27 -3.68 5.23
N ALA A 69 -13.24 -3.94 3.92
CA ALA A 69 -14.24 -3.51 2.98
C ALA A 69 -14.82 -4.70 2.21
N TYR A 70 -15.01 -4.55 0.89
CA TYR A 70 -15.70 -5.49 0.03
C TYR A 70 -14.72 -6.30 -0.81
N ILE A 71 -15.24 -7.34 -1.47
CA ILE A 71 -14.58 -7.95 -2.63
C ILE A 71 -14.86 -7.08 -3.85
N VAL A 72 -13.81 -6.83 -4.64
CA VAL A 72 -13.87 -6.08 -5.89
C VAL A 72 -13.29 -6.91 -7.03
N LYS A 73 -13.78 -6.69 -8.24
CA LYS A 73 -13.33 -7.34 -9.47
C LYS A 73 -12.83 -6.30 -10.47
N CYS A 74 -11.65 -6.49 -11.05
CA CYS A 74 -11.17 -5.62 -12.13
C CYS A 74 -11.89 -5.97 -13.43
N GLU A 75 -12.67 -5.02 -13.95
CA GLU A 75 -13.44 -5.19 -15.20
C GLU A 75 -12.67 -4.67 -16.40
N ARG A 76 -12.03 -3.49 -16.28
CA ARG A 76 -11.20 -2.92 -17.36
C ARG A 76 -10.03 -2.10 -16.85
N VAL A 77 -9.03 -1.95 -17.73
CA VAL A 77 -7.79 -1.21 -17.50
C VAL A 77 -7.83 0.03 -18.38
N VAL A 78 -7.59 1.20 -17.78
CA VAL A 78 -7.43 2.46 -18.51
C VAL A 78 -5.95 2.78 -18.59
N LYS A 79 -5.49 3.02 -19.81
CA LYS A 79 -4.10 3.35 -20.11
C LYS A 79 -3.97 4.78 -20.59
N ASP A 80 -2.82 5.37 -20.31
CA ASP A 80 -2.41 6.59 -20.97
C ASP A 80 -2.24 6.31 -22.49
N PRO A 81 -2.86 7.11 -23.36
CA PRO A 81 -2.84 6.87 -24.80
C PRO A 81 -1.47 7.11 -25.45
N VAL A 82 -0.56 7.85 -24.79
CA VAL A 82 0.76 8.20 -25.30
C VAL A 82 1.81 7.22 -24.79
N THR A 83 1.85 6.95 -23.49
CA THR A 83 2.87 6.10 -22.86
C THR A 83 2.47 4.63 -22.79
N GLY A 84 1.17 4.33 -22.89
CA GLY A 84 0.62 2.99 -22.67
C GLY A 84 0.60 2.56 -21.20
N GLU A 85 0.99 3.43 -20.26
CA GLU A 85 1.02 3.11 -18.84
C GLU A 85 -0.40 2.97 -18.26
N VAL A 86 -0.56 2.05 -17.32
CA VAL A 86 -1.83 1.88 -16.59
C VAL A 86 -2.03 3.06 -15.65
N VAL A 87 -3.07 3.86 -15.88
CA VAL A 87 -3.38 5.06 -15.08
C VAL A 87 -4.54 4.84 -14.11
N GLU A 88 -5.46 3.94 -14.46
CA GLU A 88 -6.67 3.70 -13.67
C GLU A 88 -7.24 2.32 -13.94
N LEU A 89 -7.80 1.71 -12.90
CA LEU A 89 -8.58 0.47 -13.00
C LEU A 89 -10.06 0.78 -12.78
N ARG A 90 -10.91 0.11 -13.54
CA ARG A 90 -12.35 0.17 -13.39
C ARG A 90 -12.81 -1.17 -12.88
N CYS A 91 -13.41 -1.14 -11.70
CA CYS A 91 -13.79 -2.33 -10.97
C CYS A 91 -15.28 -2.32 -10.64
N SER A 92 -15.83 -3.50 -10.41
CA SER A 92 -17.10 -3.66 -9.70
C SER A 92 -16.83 -4.08 -8.26
N TYR A 93 -17.74 -3.78 -7.34
CA TYR A 93 -17.75 -4.36 -5.99
C TYR A 93 -18.97 -5.25 -5.79
N ASP A 94 -18.85 -6.17 -4.84
CA ASP A 94 -19.96 -7.01 -4.42
C ASP A 94 -20.54 -6.52 -3.07
N PRO A 95 -21.79 -6.00 -3.03
CA PRO A 95 -22.41 -5.47 -1.82
C PRO A 95 -22.57 -6.50 -0.68
N GLU A 96 -22.68 -7.79 -1.00
CA GLU A 96 -22.92 -8.85 0.00
C GLU A 96 -21.64 -9.24 0.75
N THR A 97 -20.48 -8.78 0.27
CA THR A 97 -19.17 -9.23 0.75
C THR A 97 -18.52 -8.32 1.79
N ARG A 98 -19.27 -7.35 2.33
CA ARG A 98 -18.80 -6.41 3.37
C ARG A 98 -18.10 -7.18 4.50
N SER A 99 -16.84 -6.85 4.77
CA SER A 99 -16.05 -7.50 5.83
C SER A 99 -16.79 -7.46 7.17
N GLY A 100 -16.83 -8.60 7.87
CA GLY A 100 -17.52 -8.73 9.15
C GLY A 100 -19.03 -8.98 9.05
N SER A 101 -19.63 -8.98 7.85
CA SER A 101 -21.03 -9.36 7.67
C SER A 101 -21.22 -10.88 7.73
N ALA A 102 -22.43 -11.33 8.10
CA ALA A 102 -22.79 -12.75 8.12
C ALA A 102 -22.67 -13.43 6.73
N ALA A 103 -22.82 -12.65 5.65
CA ALA A 103 -22.72 -13.12 4.27
C ALA A 103 -21.28 -13.09 3.70
N SER A 104 -20.30 -12.60 4.47
CA SER A 104 -18.92 -12.37 3.99
C SER A 104 -18.06 -13.63 3.77
N GLY A 105 -18.66 -14.82 3.83
CA GLY A 105 -17.96 -16.11 3.75
C GLY A 105 -17.26 -16.40 2.41
N ARG A 106 -17.49 -15.60 1.36
CA ARG A 106 -16.76 -15.75 0.08
C ARG A 106 -15.27 -15.51 0.28
N LYS A 107 -14.48 -16.51 -0.10
CA LYS A 107 -13.01 -16.48 -0.03
C LYS A 107 -12.41 -16.05 -1.37
N VAL A 108 -11.40 -15.20 -1.30
CA VAL A 108 -10.55 -14.79 -2.43
C VAL A 108 -9.09 -14.97 -2.03
N LYS A 109 -8.19 -15.02 -3.01
CA LYS A 109 -6.79 -15.42 -2.78
C LYS A 109 -5.90 -14.31 -2.22
N ALA A 110 -6.32 -13.04 -2.31
CA ALA A 110 -5.56 -11.91 -1.79
C ALA A 110 -6.47 -10.85 -1.14
N THR A 111 -5.89 -10.17 -0.14
CA THR A 111 -6.45 -8.97 0.46
C THR A 111 -5.48 -7.82 0.25
N LEU A 112 -5.96 -6.69 -0.25
CA LEU A 112 -5.19 -5.48 -0.51
C LEU A 112 -5.55 -4.39 0.51
N HIS A 113 -4.57 -3.58 0.88
CA HIS A 113 -4.86 -2.28 1.51
C HIS A 113 -5.27 -1.28 0.43
N TRP A 114 -5.94 -0.22 0.85
CA TRP A 114 -6.51 0.80 -0.02
C TRP A 114 -6.82 2.05 0.80
N VAL A 115 -7.01 3.18 0.12
CA VAL A 115 -7.49 4.44 0.72
C VAL A 115 -8.53 5.10 -0.20
N SER A 116 -9.48 5.86 0.35
CA SER A 116 -10.42 6.66 -0.46
C SER A 116 -9.67 7.79 -1.17
N ALA A 117 -9.85 7.93 -2.49
CA ALA A 117 -9.19 8.99 -3.24
C ALA A 117 -9.67 10.39 -2.83
N ARG A 118 -10.94 10.51 -2.39
CA ARG A 118 -11.55 11.78 -1.96
C ARG A 118 -11.07 12.23 -0.57
N HIS A 119 -10.75 11.29 0.32
CA HIS A 119 -10.43 11.58 1.72
C HIS A 119 -8.98 11.28 2.08
N ALA A 120 -8.20 10.69 1.16
CA ALA A 120 -6.80 10.42 1.41
C ALA A 120 -6.02 11.72 1.59
N ILE A 121 -5.09 11.68 2.52
CA ILE A 121 -4.11 12.74 2.73
C ILE A 121 -2.82 12.39 1.99
N THR A 122 -2.05 13.40 1.62
CA THR A 122 -0.76 13.22 0.93
C THR A 122 0.37 13.27 1.93
N ALA A 123 1.36 12.38 1.79
CA ALA A 123 2.54 12.35 2.62
C ALA A 123 3.80 11.99 1.83
N GLU A 124 4.92 12.55 2.27
CA GLU A 124 6.25 12.12 1.89
C GLU A 124 6.60 10.83 2.65
N ILE A 125 6.96 9.78 1.93
CA ILE A 125 7.41 8.52 2.52
C ILE A 125 8.88 8.32 2.18
N ARG A 126 9.71 8.19 3.22
CA ARG A 126 11.14 7.89 3.12
C ARG A 126 11.36 6.40 3.35
N LEU A 127 11.64 5.70 2.27
CA LEU A 127 11.93 4.28 2.28
C LEU A 127 13.44 4.10 2.46
N TYR A 128 13.85 3.84 3.69
CA TYR A 128 15.24 3.48 3.97
C TYR A 128 15.50 2.01 3.60
N ASP A 129 16.73 1.76 3.18
CA ASP A 129 17.36 0.45 3.02
C ASP A 129 18.78 0.49 3.63
N ARG A 130 19.53 -0.59 3.50
CA ARG A 130 20.93 -0.67 3.92
C ARG A 130 21.73 0.45 3.28
N LEU A 131 22.55 1.13 4.08
CA LEU A 131 23.44 2.20 3.64
C LEU A 131 24.49 1.72 2.63
N PHE A 132 24.91 0.46 2.75
CA PHE A 132 25.93 -0.16 1.91
C PHE A 132 25.34 -1.30 1.08
N ALA A 133 25.81 -1.44 -0.16
CA ALA A 133 25.40 -2.49 -1.08
C ALA A 133 26.11 -3.83 -0.82
N VAL A 134 27.15 -3.83 0.03
CA VAL A 134 27.97 -4.99 0.38
C VAL A 134 27.99 -5.21 1.89
N GLU A 135 28.28 -6.44 2.31
CA GLU A 135 28.31 -6.84 3.72
C GLU A 135 29.51 -6.24 4.49
N SER A 136 30.67 -6.13 3.83
CA SER A 136 31.90 -5.59 4.41
C SER A 136 32.42 -4.42 3.57
N PRO A 137 31.89 -3.19 3.76
CA PRO A 137 32.23 -2.01 2.95
C PRO A 137 33.68 -1.53 3.12
N ASP A 138 34.36 -1.99 4.16
CA ASP A 138 35.74 -1.66 4.54
C ASP A 138 36.80 -2.66 4.03
N ALA A 139 36.38 -3.76 3.38
CA ALA A 139 37.28 -4.84 2.96
C ALA A 139 38.08 -4.57 1.66
N GLY A 140 37.88 -3.41 1.01
CA GLY A 140 38.57 -3.04 -0.23
C GLY A 140 40.03 -2.63 -0.02
N LYS A 141 40.91 -2.96 -0.99
CA LYS A 141 42.37 -2.72 -0.92
C LYS A 141 42.80 -1.27 -0.64
N ASP A 142 41.94 -0.30 -0.94
CA ASP A 142 42.23 1.13 -0.80
C ASP A 142 41.29 1.85 0.21
N GLY A 143 40.43 1.10 0.92
CA GLY A 143 39.56 1.67 1.96
C GLY A 143 38.47 2.63 1.46
N ASP A 144 38.16 2.64 0.16
CA ASP A 144 37.12 3.49 -0.43
C ASP A 144 35.70 2.93 -0.16
N TRP A 145 35.28 3.01 1.10
CA TRP A 145 33.96 2.61 1.56
C TRP A 145 32.83 3.48 0.94
N LEU A 146 33.15 4.66 0.39
CA LEU A 146 32.17 5.51 -0.29
C LEU A 146 31.69 4.84 -1.59
N ALA A 147 32.57 4.11 -2.29
CA ALA A 147 32.19 3.32 -3.46
C ALA A 147 31.24 2.16 -3.12
N ALA A 148 31.16 1.76 -1.85
CA ALA A 148 30.27 0.71 -1.37
C ALA A 148 28.86 1.21 -0.99
N LEU A 149 28.60 2.52 -1.04
CA LEU A 149 27.29 3.09 -0.72
C LEU A 149 26.20 2.53 -1.63
N ASN A 150 25.07 2.19 -1.04
CA ASN A 150 23.89 1.76 -1.76
C ASN A 150 23.17 3.00 -2.34
N PRO A 151 23.09 3.15 -3.68
CA PRO A 151 22.36 4.27 -4.28
C PRO A 151 20.86 4.25 -3.96
N GLU A 152 20.32 3.09 -3.54
CA GLU A 152 18.92 2.91 -3.13
C GLU A 152 18.72 2.95 -1.61
N ALA A 153 19.75 3.36 -0.84
CA ALA A 153 19.68 3.45 0.63
C ALA A 153 18.53 4.34 1.13
N LEU A 154 18.10 5.30 0.32
CA LEU A 154 16.93 6.14 0.56
C LEU A 154 16.17 6.38 -0.74
N THR A 155 14.92 5.93 -0.78
CA THR A 155 13.95 6.31 -1.82
C THR A 155 12.88 7.21 -1.21
N ILE A 156 12.66 8.38 -1.79
CA ILE A 156 11.63 9.33 -1.35
C ILE A 156 10.42 9.24 -2.29
N LEU A 157 9.23 9.02 -1.72
CA LEU A 157 7.95 9.04 -2.42
C LEU A 157 7.13 10.25 -1.93
N SER A 158 7.09 11.33 -2.69
CA SER A 158 6.44 12.59 -2.30
C SER A 158 4.90 12.56 -2.34
N GLU A 159 4.32 11.72 -3.19
CA GLU A 159 2.88 11.71 -3.50
C GLU A 159 2.15 10.48 -2.96
N SER A 160 2.60 9.93 -1.84
CA SER A 160 1.95 8.77 -1.22
C SER A 160 0.61 9.18 -0.62
N LYS A 161 -0.39 8.29 -0.69
CA LYS A 161 -1.75 8.56 -0.22
C LYS A 161 -2.01 7.71 1.04
N LEU A 162 -2.42 8.36 2.12
CA LEU A 162 -2.68 7.76 3.42
C LEU A 162 -4.13 7.96 3.84
N GLU A 163 -4.63 7.11 4.75
CA GLU A 163 -5.96 7.29 5.33
C GLU A 163 -6.03 8.56 6.21
N PRO A 164 -7.20 9.23 6.30
CA PRO A 164 -7.32 10.52 6.97
C PRO A 164 -7.04 10.49 8.47
N SER A 165 -7.14 9.32 9.12
CA SER A 165 -6.83 9.17 10.55
C SER A 165 -5.38 9.58 10.89
N LEU A 166 -4.47 9.49 9.91
CA LEU A 166 -3.06 9.82 10.07
C LEU A 166 -2.78 11.32 9.96
N ALA A 167 -3.78 12.16 9.66
CA ALA A 167 -3.61 13.61 9.55
C ALA A 167 -3.16 14.27 10.86
N THR A 168 -3.47 13.65 11.99
CA THR A 168 -3.13 14.13 13.33
C THR A 168 -1.98 13.36 13.98
N ALA A 169 -1.27 12.54 13.20
CA ALA A 169 -0.14 11.76 13.70
C ALA A 169 0.97 12.67 14.22
N ARG A 170 1.55 12.32 15.38
CA ARG A 170 2.56 13.14 16.05
C ARG A 170 3.96 12.65 15.73
N VAL A 171 4.94 13.56 15.77
CA VAL A 171 6.36 13.20 15.61
C VAL A 171 6.72 12.02 16.52
N ALA A 172 7.48 11.07 15.95
CA ALA A 172 7.89 9.81 16.57
C ALA A 172 6.77 8.79 16.87
N GLU A 173 5.50 9.09 16.61
CA GLU A 173 4.42 8.11 16.65
C GLU A 173 4.65 7.03 15.59
N ARG A 174 4.25 5.78 15.90
CA ARG A 174 4.62 4.59 15.14
C ARG A 174 3.39 3.86 14.65
N PHE A 175 3.45 3.40 13.41
CA PHE A 175 2.34 2.74 12.74
C PHE A 175 2.85 1.53 11.98
N GLN A 176 2.03 0.49 11.90
CA GLN A 176 2.18 -0.51 10.85
C GLN A 176 1.34 -0.06 9.66
N PHE A 177 1.99 0.26 8.55
CA PHE A 177 1.28 0.41 7.28
C PHE A 177 1.06 -0.99 6.73
N GLU A 178 -0.19 -1.41 6.66
CA GLU A 178 -0.55 -2.78 6.30
C GLU A 178 0.14 -3.20 5.00
N ARG A 179 0.77 -4.38 5.01
CA ARG A 179 1.55 -4.96 3.91
C ARG A 179 2.83 -4.22 3.50
N GLN A 180 3.10 -3.02 4.01
CA GLN A 180 4.25 -2.20 3.61
C GLN A 180 5.41 -2.27 4.62
N GLY A 181 5.12 -2.22 5.92
CA GLY A 181 6.16 -2.14 6.95
C GLY A 181 5.72 -1.39 8.20
N TYR A 182 6.68 -1.15 9.07
CA TYR A 182 6.53 -0.25 10.20
C TYR A 182 7.13 1.10 9.88
N PHE A 183 6.42 2.15 10.24
CA PHE A 183 6.74 3.53 9.94
C PHE A 183 6.67 4.39 11.20
N CYS A 184 7.41 5.48 11.22
CA CYS A 184 7.24 6.53 12.21
C CYS A 184 7.18 7.91 11.57
N VAL A 185 6.53 8.86 12.24
CA VAL A 185 6.50 10.27 11.81
C VAL A 185 7.88 10.88 12.02
N ASP A 186 8.45 11.42 10.94
CA ASP A 186 9.77 12.06 10.93
C ASP A 186 9.72 13.46 11.60
N PRO A 187 10.79 13.91 12.28
CA PRO A 187 10.86 15.26 12.85
C PRO A 187 10.70 16.42 11.84
N ASP A 188 10.95 16.18 10.56
CA ASP A 188 10.73 17.15 9.47
C ASP A 188 9.24 17.34 9.14
N ALA A 189 8.34 16.57 9.76
CA ALA A 189 6.91 16.78 9.64
C ALA A 189 6.51 18.15 10.22
N ALA A 190 5.67 18.87 9.48
CA ALA A 190 5.21 20.21 9.83
C ALA A 190 3.75 20.39 9.45
N ALA A 191 3.14 21.52 9.82
CA ALA A 191 1.78 21.83 9.42
C ALA A 191 1.64 21.77 7.88
N GLY A 192 0.75 20.90 7.39
CA GLY A 192 0.54 20.69 5.95
C GLY A 192 1.57 19.80 5.26
N ARG A 193 2.59 19.28 5.97
CA ARG A 193 3.60 18.37 5.43
C ARG A 193 3.78 17.16 6.36
N LEU A 194 3.22 16.03 5.96
CA LEU A 194 3.41 14.76 6.63
C LEU A 194 4.61 14.03 6.03
N VAL A 195 5.52 13.60 6.90
CA VAL A 195 6.72 12.85 6.52
C VAL A 195 6.79 11.59 7.38
N PHE A 196 6.88 10.42 6.75
CA PHE A 196 7.04 9.16 7.44
C PHE A 196 8.30 8.43 6.98
N ASN A 197 9.04 7.88 7.94
CA ASN A 197 10.17 7.01 7.68
C ASN A 197 9.75 5.56 7.80
N ARG A 198 10.14 4.72 6.84
CA ARG A 198 10.03 3.27 7.02
C ARG A 198 11.11 2.82 7.99
N THR A 199 10.71 2.43 9.20
CA THR A 199 11.59 1.88 10.22
C THR A 199 12.12 0.52 9.82
N VAL A 200 11.23 -0.37 9.35
CA VAL A 200 11.60 -1.72 8.88
C VAL A 200 10.50 -2.29 7.99
N THR A 201 10.89 -3.13 7.03
CA THR A 201 9.95 -3.89 6.19
C THR A 201 9.28 -5.01 6.99
N LEU A 202 8.11 -5.47 6.51
CA LEU A 202 7.56 -6.74 6.97
C LEU A 202 8.43 -7.89 6.46
N ARG A 203 8.31 -9.06 7.09
CA ARG A 203 8.94 -10.29 6.56
C ARG A 203 8.35 -10.59 5.18
N ASP A 204 9.11 -10.30 4.14
CA ASP A 204 8.69 -10.52 2.76
C ASP A 204 9.22 -11.86 2.23
N THR A 205 8.34 -12.84 2.14
CA THR A 205 8.62 -14.14 1.53
C THR A 205 8.52 -14.08 -0.01
N TRP A 206 7.83 -13.08 -0.56
CA TRP A 206 7.57 -12.94 -2.00
C TRP A 206 8.72 -12.27 -2.75
N ALA A 207 9.32 -11.21 -2.19
CA ALA A 207 10.55 -10.61 -2.74
C ALA A 207 11.67 -11.65 -2.87
N LYS A 208 11.77 -12.60 -1.93
CA LYS A 208 12.69 -13.75 -2.01
C LYS A 208 12.39 -14.70 -3.17
N ILE A 209 11.12 -14.86 -3.54
CA ILE A 209 10.71 -15.70 -4.68
C ILE A 209 11.01 -14.99 -6.01
N GLN A 210 10.85 -13.66 -6.07
CA GLN A 210 11.20 -12.85 -7.26
C GLN A 210 12.70 -12.69 -7.46
N ALA A 211 13.49 -12.59 -6.38
CA ALA A 211 14.94 -12.51 -6.44
C ALA A 211 15.62 -13.83 -6.90
N GLY A 212 14.87 -14.93 -6.98
CA GLY A 212 15.41 -16.26 -7.25
C GLY A 212 16.22 -16.82 -6.07
N PRO A 213 16.55 -18.12 -6.07
CA PRO A 213 17.40 -18.70 -5.05
C PRO A 213 18.85 -18.25 -5.27
N GLY A 214 19.35 -17.37 -4.41
CA GLY A 214 20.77 -17.06 -4.28
C GLY A 214 21.31 -16.03 -5.28
N ARG A 215 21.51 -14.81 -4.78
CA ARG A 215 22.77 -14.09 -5.00
C ARG A 215 23.45 -13.91 -3.66
#